data_AF-A0A6M1NDT9-F1
#
_entry.id   AF-A0A6M1NDT9-F1
#
_cell.length_a   1.000
_cell.length_b   1.000
_cell.length_c   1.000
_cell.angle_alpha   90.00
_cell.angle_beta   90.00
_cell.angle_gamma   90.00
#
_symmetry.space_group_name_H-M   'P 1'
#
loop_
_entity.id
_entity.type
_entity.pdbx_description
1 polymer ?
#
loop_
_entity_poly.entity_id
_entity_poly.type
_entity_poly.pdbx_seq_one_letter_code
_entity_poly.pdbx_strand_id
1 'polypeptide(L)'
;SVTLASAGSAATAVVNTYEITASAAQGPKLGNYTISYAKGTLTVNPKALTITANDQSKIYGNAFTFSGTEFTPDGLVNNDVVTSVTLTSAGASASADVDTYEITASAAQGPKLSNYIITYTGGTL
;
A
#
# COMPACT_ATOMS: atom_id res chain seq x y z
N SER A 1 5.26 10.97 35.48
CA SER A 1 4.85 10.58 34.12
C SER A 1 4.55 11.82 33.29
N VAL A 2 4.42 11.66 31.97
CA VAL A 2 3.99 12.70 31.03
C VAL A 2 3.00 12.02 30.07
N THR A 3 1.98 12.74 29.64
CA THR A 3 1.06 12.28 28.60
C THR A 3 1.63 12.65 27.24
N LEU A 4 1.75 11.67 26.35
CA LEU A 4 2.15 11.86 24.96
C LEU A 4 0.97 11.50 24.04
N ALA A 5 0.69 12.37 23.06
CA ALA A 5 -0.38 12.13 22.10
C ALA A 5 0.05 12.55 20.68
N SER A 6 -0.36 11.77 19.69
CA SER A 6 -0.17 12.08 18.27
C SER A 6 -1.29 11.48 17.45
N ALA A 7 -1.80 12.19 16.45
CA ALA A 7 -2.76 11.60 15.50
C ALA A 7 -2.14 10.46 14.68
N GLY A 8 -0.80 10.45 14.52
CA GLY A 8 -0.07 9.39 13.83
C GLY A 8 -0.04 8.05 14.57
N SER A 9 -0.49 7.99 15.84
CA SER A 9 -0.55 6.73 16.58
C SER A 9 -1.80 5.89 16.25
N ALA A 10 -2.76 6.43 15.50
CA ALA A 10 -3.90 5.67 15.04
C ALA A 10 -3.46 4.61 14.02
N ALA A 11 -3.98 3.38 14.12
CA ALA A 11 -3.67 2.31 13.17
C ALA A 11 -4.06 2.65 11.71
N THR A 12 -4.94 3.62 11.54
CA THR A 12 -5.44 4.14 10.26
C THR A 12 -4.81 5.47 9.85
N ALA A 13 -3.81 5.96 10.59
CA ALA A 13 -3.07 7.16 10.20
C ALA A 13 -2.46 6.97 8.80
N VAL A 14 -2.61 7.99 7.96
CA VAL A 14 -2.02 7.98 6.61
C VAL A 14 -0.51 8.18 6.70
N VAL A 15 0.21 7.77 5.66
CA VAL A 15 1.65 8.04 5.56
C VAL A 15 1.89 9.54 5.60
N ASN A 16 2.49 10.01 6.68
CA ASN A 16 2.88 11.39 6.88
C ASN A 16 3.76 11.53 8.12
N THR A 17 4.20 12.75 8.36
CA THR A 17 4.75 13.18 9.63
C THR A 17 3.67 13.82 10.48
N TYR A 18 3.65 13.45 11.76
CA TYR A 18 2.70 13.91 12.76
C TYR A 18 3.44 14.52 13.95
N GLU A 19 2.81 15.49 14.58
CA GLU A 19 3.32 16.06 15.83
C GLU A 19 3.07 15.11 17.01
N ILE A 20 4.04 15.00 17.90
CA ILE A 20 3.86 14.45 19.24
C ILE A 20 3.72 15.62 20.20
N THR A 21 2.56 15.69 20.86
CA THR A 21 2.28 16.68 21.91
C THR A 21 2.53 16.05 23.28
N ALA A 22 3.33 16.72 24.10
CA ALA A 22 3.54 16.36 25.49
C ALA A 22 2.69 17.25 26.40
N SER A 23 2.12 16.66 27.45
CA SER A 23 1.28 17.39 28.42
C SER A 23 1.22 16.67 29.76
N ALA A 24 0.57 17.30 30.75
CA ALA A 24 0.23 16.70 32.04
C ALA A 24 1.41 16.00 32.76
N ALA A 25 2.57 16.67 32.82
CA ALA A 25 3.71 16.20 33.58
C ALA A 25 3.36 16.06 35.07
N GLN A 26 3.64 14.89 35.64
CA GLN A 26 3.35 14.53 37.02
C GLN A 26 4.61 13.96 37.69
N GLY A 27 4.90 14.40 38.91
CA GLY A 27 6.09 13.98 39.65
C GLY A 27 6.27 14.77 40.94
N PRO A 28 7.00 14.22 41.92
CA PRO A 28 7.28 14.91 43.18
C PRO A 28 8.08 16.19 42.91
N LYS A 29 7.77 17.26 43.65
CA LYS A 29 8.44 18.58 43.60
C LYS A 29 8.35 19.32 42.26
N LEU A 30 7.55 18.87 41.29
CA LEU A 30 7.36 19.59 40.02
C LEU A 30 6.74 20.99 40.20
N GLY A 31 6.03 21.23 41.30
CA GLY A 31 5.49 22.56 41.63
C GLY A 31 6.57 23.64 41.83
N ASN A 32 7.84 23.26 41.99
CA ASN A 32 8.97 24.19 42.08
C ASN A 32 9.53 24.59 40.70
N TYR A 33 8.91 24.16 39.61
CA TYR A 33 9.39 24.37 38.24
C TYR A 33 8.29 24.96 37.36
N THR A 34 8.67 25.82 36.43
CA THR A 34 7.85 26.13 35.25
C THR A 34 8.10 25.04 34.21
N ILE A 35 7.03 24.36 33.79
CA ILE A 35 7.14 23.27 32.80
C ILE A 35 6.83 23.82 31.42
N SER A 36 7.74 23.59 30.48
CA SER A 36 7.53 23.81 29.05
C SER A 36 7.60 22.48 28.31
N TYR A 37 6.78 22.31 27.29
CA TYR A 37 6.71 21.09 26.48
C TYR A 37 7.25 21.36 25.10
N ALA A 38 8.32 20.65 24.74
CA ALA A 38 8.78 20.60 23.36
C ALA A 38 7.96 19.59 22.56
N LYS A 39 7.62 19.96 21.33
CA LYS A 39 6.92 19.07 20.40
C LYS A 39 7.91 18.04 19.85
N GLY A 40 7.49 16.79 19.80
CA GLY A 40 8.19 15.73 19.10
C GLY A 40 7.61 15.48 17.71
N THR A 41 8.19 14.52 17.00
CA THR A 41 7.77 14.12 15.66
C THR A 41 7.58 12.61 15.60
N LEU A 42 6.45 12.17 15.05
CA LEU A 42 6.15 10.79 14.73
C LEU A 42 6.02 10.66 13.21
N THR A 43 6.81 9.78 12.60
CA THR A 43 6.71 9.50 11.16
C THR A 43 6.01 8.17 10.93
N VAL A 44 4.93 8.20 10.15
CA VAL A 44 4.26 7.00 9.65
C VAL A 44 4.82 6.69 8.28
N ASN A 45 5.54 5.58 8.17
CA ASN A 45 6.17 5.13 6.92
C ASN A 45 5.20 4.27 6.09
N PRO A 46 5.34 4.24 4.76
CA PRO A 46 4.57 3.33 3.93
C PRO A 46 4.82 1.87 4.28
N LYS A 47 3.81 1.03 4.08
CA LYS A 47 3.93 -0.43 4.16
C LYS A 47 4.26 -1.02 2.78
N ALA A 48 5.00 -2.13 2.73
CA ALA A 48 5.17 -2.86 1.48
C ALA A 48 3.84 -3.49 1.02
N LEU A 49 3.56 -3.40 -0.29
CA LEU A 49 2.47 -4.08 -0.99
C LEU A 49 3.03 -4.72 -2.26
N THR A 50 2.83 -6.02 -2.42
CA THR A 50 3.17 -6.75 -3.66
C THR A 50 1.89 -7.07 -4.40
N ILE A 51 1.87 -6.79 -5.71
CA ILE A 51 0.76 -7.14 -6.59
C ILE A 51 1.28 -8.13 -7.63
N THR A 52 0.73 -9.34 -7.60
CA THR A 52 1.10 -10.41 -8.54
C THR A 52 0.02 -10.56 -9.59
N ALA A 53 0.37 -10.47 -10.87
CA ALA A 53 -0.54 -10.86 -11.94
C ALA A 53 -0.81 -12.37 -11.85
N ASN A 54 -2.08 -12.76 -11.93
CA ASN A 54 -2.45 -14.17 -11.92
C ASN A 54 -2.22 -14.75 -13.32
N ASP A 55 -1.71 -15.99 -13.38
CA ASP A 55 -1.58 -16.70 -14.65
C ASP A 55 -2.93 -16.82 -15.35
N GLN A 56 -2.91 -16.69 -16.67
CA GLN A 56 -4.08 -16.81 -17.55
C GLN A 56 -3.78 -17.82 -18.66
N SER A 57 -4.78 -18.13 -19.46
CA SER A 57 -4.60 -18.88 -20.69
C SER A 57 -5.63 -18.45 -21.72
N LYS A 58 -5.35 -18.72 -22.98
CA LYS A 58 -6.28 -18.50 -24.08
C LYS A 58 -6.17 -19.60 -25.12
N ILE A 59 -7.16 -19.65 -26.01
CA ILE A 59 -7.15 -20.56 -27.16
C ILE A 59 -6.56 -19.82 -28.36
N TYR A 60 -5.71 -20.50 -29.14
CA TYR A 60 -5.17 -19.95 -30.39
C TYR A 60 -6.28 -19.47 -31.33
N GLY A 61 -6.09 -18.31 -31.95
CA GLY A 61 -7.11 -17.64 -32.77
C GLY A 61 -8.09 -16.77 -31.98
N ASN A 62 -8.12 -16.86 -30.65
CA ASN A 62 -8.90 -15.97 -29.79
C ASN A 62 -8.01 -14.88 -29.18
N ALA A 63 -8.54 -13.66 -29.10
CA ALA A 63 -7.94 -12.61 -28.30
C ALA A 63 -8.28 -12.82 -26.81
N PHE A 64 -7.39 -12.38 -25.93
CA PHE A 64 -7.63 -12.28 -24.50
C PHE A 64 -7.76 -10.81 -24.11
N THR A 65 -8.76 -10.46 -23.31
CA THR A 65 -8.95 -9.10 -22.80
C THR A 65 -8.87 -9.15 -21.29
N PHE A 66 -7.87 -8.46 -20.72
CA PHE A 66 -7.77 -8.31 -19.27
C PHE A 66 -8.89 -7.42 -18.75
N SER A 67 -9.55 -7.86 -17.69
CA SER A 67 -10.54 -7.05 -16.96
C SER A 67 -9.87 -6.13 -15.93
N GLY A 68 -8.58 -6.36 -15.65
CA GLY A 68 -7.80 -5.63 -14.65
C GLY A 68 -8.04 -6.13 -13.23
N THR A 69 -8.62 -7.34 -13.09
CA THR A 69 -8.94 -8.01 -11.83
C THR A 69 -8.15 -9.30 -11.63
N GLU A 70 -7.37 -9.71 -12.64
CA GLU A 70 -6.59 -10.93 -12.68
C GLU A 70 -5.27 -10.76 -11.92
N PHE A 71 -5.36 -10.41 -10.62
CA PHE A 71 -4.19 -10.20 -9.77
C PHE A 71 -4.46 -10.63 -8.32
N THR A 72 -3.39 -10.80 -7.55
CA THR A 72 -3.43 -11.08 -6.11
C THR A 72 -2.57 -10.05 -5.36
N PRO A 73 -3.16 -9.24 -4.46
CA PRO A 73 -2.40 -8.33 -3.60
C PRO A 73 -1.93 -9.04 -2.31
N ASP A 74 -0.71 -8.75 -1.87
CA ASP A 74 -0.15 -9.19 -0.58
C ASP A 74 0.41 -8.01 0.23
N GLY A 75 -0.02 -7.88 1.48
CA GLY A 75 0.41 -6.80 2.38
C GLY A 75 -0.67 -5.77 2.75
N LEU A 76 -1.86 -5.82 2.16
CA LEU A 76 -2.99 -4.96 2.53
C LEU A 76 -3.39 -5.13 4.01
N VAL A 77 -3.79 -4.03 4.65
CA VAL A 77 -4.27 -3.99 6.04
C VAL A 77 -5.47 -3.05 6.15
N ASN A 78 -6.12 -3.02 7.32
CA ASN A 78 -7.16 -2.03 7.64
C ASN A 78 -8.31 -1.98 6.62
N ASN A 79 -8.63 -3.13 6.00
CA ASN A 79 -9.63 -3.26 4.93
C ASN A 79 -9.34 -2.38 3.70
N ASP A 80 -8.08 -2.00 3.49
CA ASP A 80 -7.65 -1.35 2.26
C ASP A 80 -7.74 -2.34 1.09
N VAL A 81 -7.96 -1.81 -0.12
CA VAL A 81 -8.23 -2.62 -1.32
C VAL A 81 -7.54 -2.03 -2.54
N VAL A 82 -7.04 -2.92 -3.41
CA VAL A 82 -6.73 -2.60 -4.81
C VAL A 82 -7.97 -2.94 -5.62
N THR A 83 -8.52 -1.97 -6.35
CA THR A 83 -9.75 -2.13 -7.14
C THR A 83 -9.48 -2.58 -8.57
N SER A 84 -8.33 -2.23 -9.13
CA SER A 84 -7.91 -2.69 -10.45
C SER A 84 -6.40 -2.55 -10.65
N VAL A 85 -5.86 -3.28 -11.61
CA VAL A 85 -4.46 -3.24 -12.05
C VAL A 85 -4.44 -3.21 -13.57
N THR A 86 -3.53 -2.45 -14.16
CA THR A 86 -3.27 -2.52 -15.60
C THR A 86 -2.45 -3.77 -15.88
N LEU A 87 -3.02 -4.69 -16.66
CA LEU A 87 -2.41 -5.96 -17.05
C LEU A 87 -2.25 -5.99 -18.57
N THR A 88 -1.06 -6.36 -19.03
CA THR A 88 -0.76 -6.46 -20.46
C THR A 88 0.07 -7.70 -20.75
N SER A 89 -0.12 -8.28 -21.94
CA SER A 89 0.69 -9.39 -22.44
C SER A 89 0.68 -9.39 -23.96
N ALA A 90 1.81 -9.70 -24.59
CA ALA A 90 1.88 -9.89 -26.03
C ALA A 90 1.07 -11.11 -26.50
N GLY A 91 0.88 -12.10 -25.62
CA GLY A 91 0.06 -13.28 -25.87
C GLY A 91 -1.43 -12.96 -26.06
N ALA A 92 -1.88 -11.77 -25.64
CA ALA A 92 -3.29 -11.40 -25.68
C ALA A 92 -3.86 -11.26 -27.11
N SER A 93 -3.01 -10.99 -28.12
CA SER A 93 -3.46 -10.87 -29.52
C SER A 93 -3.99 -12.19 -30.05
N ALA A 94 -5.09 -12.20 -30.80
CA ALA A 94 -5.61 -13.40 -31.48
C ALA A 94 -4.59 -14.07 -32.43
N SER A 95 -3.63 -13.30 -32.94
CA SER A 95 -2.56 -13.77 -33.83
C SER A 95 -1.28 -14.18 -33.12
N ALA A 96 -1.24 -14.15 -31.79
CA ALA A 96 -0.06 -14.63 -31.05
C ALA A 96 0.12 -16.14 -31.29
N ASP A 97 1.37 -16.54 -31.53
CA ASP A 97 1.75 -17.94 -31.67
C ASP A 97 1.52 -18.71 -30.36
N VAL A 98 1.56 -20.04 -30.44
CA VAL A 98 1.44 -20.89 -29.24
C VAL A 98 2.77 -20.86 -28.49
N ASP A 99 2.82 -20.11 -27.40
CA ASP A 99 3.97 -19.98 -26.50
C ASP A 99 3.47 -19.48 -25.12
N THR A 100 4.38 -19.33 -24.17
CA THR A 100 4.15 -18.64 -22.89
C THR A 100 4.57 -17.19 -23.00
N TYR A 101 3.66 -16.27 -22.66
CA TYR A 101 3.92 -14.84 -22.68
C TYR A 101 3.85 -14.25 -21.28
N GLU A 102 4.75 -13.32 -20.95
CA GLU A 102 4.68 -12.60 -19.68
C GLU A 102 3.39 -11.75 -19.60
N ILE A 103 2.76 -11.74 -18.43
CA ILE A 103 1.76 -10.75 -18.04
C ILE A 103 2.44 -9.72 -17.16
N THR A 104 2.53 -8.49 -17.64
CA THR A 104 3.08 -7.36 -16.89
C THR A 104 1.97 -6.65 -16.12
N ALA A 105 2.13 -6.52 -14.81
CA ALA A 105 1.26 -5.73 -13.95
C ALA A 105 1.82 -4.32 -13.72
N SER A 106 0.93 -3.32 -13.73
CA SER A 106 1.29 -1.93 -13.44
C SER A 106 0.06 -1.12 -13.03
N ALA A 107 0.29 0.13 -12.61
CA ALA A 107 -0.76 1.13 -12.37
C ALA A 107 -1.96 0.60 -11.55
N ALA A 108 -1.66 0.06 -10.38
CA ALA A 108 -2.68 -0.35 -9.41
C ALA A 108 -3.50 0.86 -8.94
N GLN A 109 -4.82 0.68 -8.96
CA GLN A 109 -5.79 1.68 -8.56
C GLN A 109 -6.50 1.20 -7.30
N GLY A 110 -6.86 2.14 -6.42
CA GLY A 110 -7.59 1.85 -5.20
C GLY A 110 -7.49 2.99 -4.20
N PRO A 111 -8.39 3.06 -3.22
CA PRO A 111 -8.28 4.01 -2.14
C PRO A 111 -7.02 3.72 -1.31
N LYS A 112 -6.43 4.78 -0.74
CA LYS A 112 -5.33 4.70 0.25
C LYS A 112 -4.05 3.99 -0.21
N LEU A 113 -3.87 3.72 -1.51
CA LEU A 113 -2.64 3.14 -2.04
C LEU A 113 -1.40 4.02 -1.82
N SER A 114 -1.58 5.32 -1.56
CA SER A 114 -0.50 6.22 -1.11
C SER A 114 0.15 5.80 0.22
N ASN A 115 -0.49 4.91 0.99
CA ASN A 115 0.07 4.36 2.22
C ASN A 115 1.05 3.20 1.98
N TYR A 116 1.28 2.83 0.71
CA TYR A 116 2.06 1.66 0.36
C TYR A 116 3.19 1.98 -0.62
N ILE A 117 4.30 1.25 -0.49
CA ILE A 117 5.29 1.09 -1.55
C ILE A 117 4.88 -0.15 -2.34
N ILE A 118 4.49 0.06 -3.60
CA ILE A 118 3.94 -0.99 -4.46
C ILE A 118 5.04 -1.60 -5.32
N THR A 119 5.11 -2.93 -5.31
CA THR A 119 5.93 -3.72 -6.24
C THR A 119 5.03 -4.65 -7.04
N TYR A 120 5.43 -4.93 -8.28
CA TYR A 120 4.66 -5.77 -9.20
C TYR A 120 5.45 -7.03 -9.54
N THR A 121 4.76 -8.16 -9.54
CA THR A 121 5.29 -9.45 -10.02
C THR A 121 4.45 -9.89 -11.22
N GLY A 122 5.14 -10.25 -12.30
CA GLY A 122 4.47 -10.73 -13.52
C GLY A 122 3.89 -12.13 -13.36
N GLY A 123 2.92 -12.43 -14.22
CA GLY A 123 2.35 -13.77 -14.41
C GLY A 123 2.65 -14.27 -15.82
N THR A 124 1.96 -15.32 -16.23
CA THR A 124 2.07 -15.93 -17.57
C THR A 124 0.71 -16.08 -18.26
N LEU A 125 0.67 -15.90 -19.57
CA LEU A 125 -0.49 -16.08 -20.46
C LEU A 125 -0.20 -17.11 -21.55
#